data_AF-I6APC4-F1
#
_entry.id   AF-I6APC4-F1
#
_cell.length_a   1.000
_cell.length_b   1.000
_cell.length_c   1.000
_cell.angle_alpha   90.00
_cell.angle_beta   90.00
_cell.angle_gamma   90.00
#
_symmetry.space_group_name_H-M   'P 1'
#
loop_
_entity.id
_entity.type
_entity.pdbx_description
1 polymer ?
#
loop_
_entity_poly.entity_id
_entity_poly.type
_entity_poly.pdbx_seq_one_letter_code
_entity_poly.pdbx_strand_id
1 'polypeptide(L)'
;MADEGKKLNLREAAAKALQFEVGNAIKKVQAGKTLTAAERALVQAAVNGEDIAAADSKVWAMSKVELANALGVTRQTIDRWGKLKRNGPPHPASNGRWSIPDWKRWMKETGRGGGVDGDSLEDELPRLNAKRILLINERLEIDNAERRGELISREDVVREAAEIATRLRSDLYGQAASICEEVMKMTDTDKAVKVYNEAVDRILLRLSKGLKAARKRKILPVTDIEEAEDADDGATG
;
A
#
# COMPACT_ATOMS: atom_id res chain seq x y z
N MET A 1 22.97 17.72 -40.55
CA MET A 1 24.29 18.35 -40.82
C MET A 1 24.31 19.87 -40.61
N ALA A 2 23.28 20.65 -40.98
CA ALA A 2 23.29 22.12 -40.75
C ALA A 2 23.20 22.55 -39.27
N ASP A 3 22.57 21.74 -38.41
CA ASP A 3 22.37 22.04 -36.98
C ASP A 3 23.63 21.82 -36.12
N GLU A 4 24.49 20.86 -36.49
CA GLU A 4 25.77 20.62 -35.81
C GLU A 4 26.79 21.73 -36.05
N GLY A 5 26.88 22.24 -37.29
CA GLY A 5 27.77 23.37 -37.61
C GLY A 5 27.40 24.65 -36.85
N LYS A 6 26.10 24.89 -36.63
CA LYS A 6 25.64 26.04 -35.83
C LYS A 6 25.97 25.88 -34.35
N LYS A 7 25.85 24.66 -33.81
CA LYS A 7 26.22 24.32 -32.42
C LYS A 7 27.73 24.42 -32.17
N LEU A 8 28.56 24.04 -33.16
CA LEU A 8 30.01 24.20 -33.07
C LEU A 8 30.41 25.68 -32.99
N ASN A 9 29.86 26.52 -33.87
CA ASN A 9 30.12 27.96 -33.89
C ASN A 9 29.67 28.66 -32.59
N LEU A 10 28.56 28.22 -32.00
CA LEU A 10 28.08 28.72 -30.71
C LEU A 10 29.01 28.33 -29.54
N ARG A 11 29.58 27.12 -29.56
CA ARG A 11 30.55 26.68 -28.55
C ARG A 11 31.86 27.45 -28.65
N GLU A 12 32.35 27.68 -29.86
CA GLU A 12 33.56 28.49 -30.07
C GLU A 12 33.36 29.95 -29.65
N ALA A 13 32.19 30.52 -29.94
CA ALA A 13 31.84 31.87 -29.49
C ALA A 13 31.74 31.96 -27.96
N ALA A 14 31.14 30.96 -27.29
CA ALA A 14 31.05 30.90 -25.84
C ALA A 14 32.43 30.75 -25.16
N ALA A 15 33.31 29.92 -25.72
CA ALA A 15 34.68 29.76 -25.23
C ALA A 15 35.47 31.07 -25.31
N LYS A 16 35.34 31.81 -26.43
CA LYS A 16 35.94 33.14 -26.56
C LYS A 16 35.39 34.13 -25.55
N ALA A 17 34.07 34.14 -25.32
CA ALA A 17 33.45 35.02 -24.33
C ALA A 17 34.00 34.77 -22.91
N LEU A 18 34.16 33.50 -22.51
CA LEU A 18 34.75 33.13 -21.21
C LEU A 18 36.22 33.57 -21.09
N GLN A 19 37.01 33.48 -22.17
CA GLN A 19 38.38 34.00 -22.19
C GLN A 19 38.41 35.52 -21.98
N PHE A 20 37.46 36.26 -22.57
CA PHE A 20 37.32 37.70 -22.33
C PHE A 20 36.92 38.02 -20.89
N GLU A 21 36.05 37.22 -20.26
CA GLU A 21 35.66 37.40 -18.86
C GLU A 21 36.82 37.18 -17.90
N VAL A 22 37.67 36.17 -18.14
CA VAL A 22 38.92 35.97 -17.37
C VAL A 22 39.86 37.16 -17.55
N GLY A 23 40.01 37.67 -18.78
CA GLY A 23 40.80 38.87 -19.05
C GLY A 23 40.27 40.11 -18.33
N ASN A 24 38.95 40.27 -18.23
CA ASN A 24 38.32 41.37 -17.50
C ASN A 24 38.49 41.24 -15.98
N ALA A 25 38.41 40.02 -15.43
CA ALA A 25 38.70 39.76 -14.03
C ALA A 25 40.16 40.10 -13.68
N ILE A 26 41.12 39.75 -14.55
CA ILE A 26 42.53 40.11 -14.38
C ILE A 26 42.73 41.64 -14.41
N LYS A 27 42.12 42.34 -15.37
CA LYS A 27 42.16 43.81 -15.43
C LYS A 27 41.57 44.46 -14.19
N LYS A 28 40.52 43.88 -13.61
CA LYS A 28 39.89 44.34 -12.37
C LYS A 28 40.82 44.19 -11.15
N VAL A 29 41.57 43.10 -11.08
CA VAL A 29 42.63 42.90 -10.06
C VAL A 29 43.76 43.90 -10.24
N GLN A 30 44.22 44.11 -11.48
CA GLN A 30 45.26 45.10 -11.80
C GLN A 30 44.84 46.53 -11.42
N ALA A 31 43.54 46.84 -11.51
CA ALA A 31 42.95 48.10 -11.06
C ALA A 31 42.74 48.19 -9.52
N GLY A 32 43.24 47.22 -8.74
CA GLY A 32 43.18 47.21 -7.27
C GLY A 32 41.81 46.85 -6.68
N LYS A 33 40.86 46.36 -7.49
CA LYS A 33 39.51 45.98 -7.05
C LYS A 33 39.47 44.52 -6.63
N THR A 34 38.67 44.21 -5.61
CA THR A 34 38.46 42.83 -5.14
C THR A 34 37.63 42.01 -6.13
N LEU A 35 38.00 40.74 -6.29
CA LEU A 35 37.25 39.77 -7.07
C LEU A 35 36.07 39.22 -6.27
N THR A 36 34.94 39.02 -6.94
CA THR A 36 33.81 38.25 -6.43
C THR A 36 34.17 36.75 -6.38
N ALA A 37 33.43 35.97 -5.58
CA ALA A 37 33.66 34.53 -5.46
C ALA A 37 33.60 33.80 -6.81
N ALA A 38 32.70 34.22 -7.70
CA ALA A 38 32.56 33.66 -9.05
C ALA A 38 33.76 34.02 -9.95
N GLU A 39 34.21 35.29 -9.94
CA GLU A 39 35.38 35.72 -10.73
C GLU A 39 36.67 35.03 -10.25
N ARG A 40 36.82 34.82 -8.93
CA ARG A 40 37.96 34.08 -8.37
C ARG A 40 37.94 32.61 -8.80
N ALA A 41 36.78 31.98 -8.84
CA ALA A 41 36.64 30.60 -9.32
C ALA A 41 37.01 30.45 -10.81
N LEU A 42 36.59 31.41 -11.65
CA LEU A 42 36.94 31.44 -13.08
C LEU A 42 38.45 31.59 -13.31
N VAL A 43 39.11 32.49 -12.58
CA VAL A 43 40.57 32.67 -12.65
C VAL A 43 41.30 31.42 -12.16
N GLN A 44 40.82 30.78 -11.09
CA GLN A 44 41.41 29.54 -10.56
C GLN A 44 41.29 28.36 -11.55
N ALA A 45 40.15 28.24 -12.25
CA ALA A 45 39.94 27.22 -13.27
C ALA A 45 40.89 27.41 -14.46
N ALA A 46 41.07 28.66 -14.92
CA ALA A 46 42.01 29.00 -15.99
C ALA A 46 43.48 28.68 -15.64
N VAL A 47 43.87 28.90 -14.38
CA VAL A 47 45.23 28.60 -13.88
C VAL A 47 45.49 27.10 -13.82
N ASN A 48 44.48 26.29 -13.46
CA ASN A 48 44.62 24.84 -13.32
C ASN A 48 44.58 24.10 -14.68
N GLY A 49 44.41 24.82 -15.80
CA GLY A 49 44.26 24.21 -17.12
C GLY A 49 42.98 23.37 -17.26
N GLU A 50 42.03 23.51 -16.33
CA GLU A 50 40.73 22.87 -16.43
C GLU A 50 39.90 23.62 -17.48
N ASP A 51 39.29 22.87 -18.39
CA ASP A 51 38.38 23.44 -19.38
C ASP A 51 37.25 24.16 -18.63
N ILE A 52 37.18 25.49 -18.78
CA ILE A 52 36.32 26.37 -17.98
C ILE A 52 34.84 25.97 -18.16
N ALA A 53 34.50 25.43 -19.34
CA ALA A 53 33.19 24.86 -19.64
C ALA A 53 32.88 23.60 -18.80
N ALA A 54 33.88 22.77 -18.52
CA ALA A 54 33.72 21.58 -17.67
C ALA A 54 33.54 21.96 -16.19
N ALA A 55 34.25 22.99 -15.72
CA ALA A 55 34.11 23.49 -14.34
C ALA A 55 32.73 24.10 -14.07
N ASP A 56 32.18 24.89 -15.01
CA ASP A 56 30.83 25.47 -14.87
C ASP A 56 29.73 24.37 -14.86
N SER A 57 29.86 23.36 -15.72
CA SER A 57 28.93 22.21 -15.78
C SER A 57 28.93 21.33 -14.52
N LYS A 58 29.99 21.37 -13.72
CA LYS A 58 30.10 20.64 -12.45
C LYS A 58 29.35 21.31 -11.31
N VAL A 59 29.12 22.62 -11.42
CA VAL A 59 28.45 23.44 -10.40
C VAL A 59 27.00 23.73 -10.80
N TRP A 60 26.76 23.96 -12.09
CA TRP A 60 25.46 24.36 -12.63
C TRP A 60 24.98 23.39 -13.70
N ALA A 61 23.73 22.96 -13.59
CA ALA A 61 23.03 22.23 -14.63
C ALA A 61 22.12 23.18 -15.42
N MET A 62 22.14 23.08 -16.76
CA MET A 62 21.33 23.90 -17.67
C MET A 62 19.93 23.31 -17.89
N SER A 63 19.77 22.02 -17.61
CA SER A 63 18.50 21.32 -17.74
C SER A 63 18.25 20.37 -16.58
N LYS A 64 16.98 20.01 -16.36
CA LYS A 64 16.61 18.97 -15.39
C LYS A 64 17.25 17.61 -15.71
N VAL A 65 17.54 17.33 -16.98
CA VAL A 65 18.19 16.09 -17.40
C VAL A 65 19.66 16.08 -16.96
N GLU A 66 20.38 17.17 -17.17
CA GLU A 66 21.76 17.33 -16.70
C GLU A 66 21.84 17.30 -15.17
N LEU A 67 20.89 17.94 -14.49
CA LEU A 67 20.77 17.89 -13.04
C LEU A 67 20.55 16.46 -12.54
N ALA A 68 19.62 15.72 -13.16
CA ALA A 68 19.33 14.33 -12.82
C ALA A 68 20.59 13.45 -12.98
N ASN A 69 21.31 13.60 -14.10
CA ASN A 69 22.56 12.89 -14.35
C ASN A 69 23.65 13.24 -13.31
N ALA A 70 23.80 14.51 -12.97
CA ALA A 70 24.79 14.98 -11.98
C ALA A 70 24.49 14.51 -10.54
N LEU A 71 23.22 14.21 -10.25
CA LEU A 71 22.73 13.72 -8.96
C LEU A 71 22.56 12.19 -8.91
N GLY A 72 22.70 11.49 -10.05
CA GLY A 72 22.53 10.03 -10.12
C GLY A 72 21.07 9.56 -9.98
N VAL A 73 20.10 10.37 -10.39
CA VAL A 73 18.66 10.07 -10.31
C VAL A 73 17.99 10.22 -11.67
N THR A 74 16.73 9.80 -11.81
CA THR A 74 15.98 10.00 -13.05
C THR A 74 15.38 11.41 -13.11
N ARG A 75 15.14 11.92 -14.33
CA ARG A 75 14.41 13.20 -14.53
C ARG A 75 13.03 13.18 -13.87
N GLN A 76 12.34 12.03 -13.89
CA GLN A 76 11.01 11.90 -13.28
C GLN A 76 11.07 12.10 -11.76
N THR A 77 12.12 11.61 -11.11
CA THR A 77 12.39 11.83 -9.70
C THR A 77 12.54 13.32 -9.37
N ILE A 78 13.28 14.07 -10.20
CA ILE A 78 13.43 15.53 -10.08
C ILE A 78 12.08 16.25 -10.21
N ASP A 79 11.25 15.87 -11.20
CA ASP A 79 9.92 16.45 -11.39
C ASP A 79 8.96 16.11 -10.25
N ARG A 80 9.06 14.92 -9.68
CA ARG A 80 8.27 14.50 -8.52
C ARG A 80 8.65 15.29 -7.27
N TRP A 81 9.95 15.42 -7.00
CA TRP A 81 10.45 16.23 -5.88
C TRP A 81 10.06 17.71 -6.02
N GLY A 82 9.99 18.23 -7.25
CA GLY A 82 9.50 19.58 -7.52
C GLY A 82 8.04 19.85 -7.10
N LYS A 83 7.23 18.81 -6.83
CA LYS A 83 5.84 18.94 -6.37
C LYS A 83 5.70 18.94 -4.84
N LEU A 84 6.79 18.71 -4.11
CA LEU A 84 6.77 18.66 -2.64
C LEU A 84 6.51 20.07 -2.07
N LYS A 85 5.35 20.23 -1.43
CA LYS A 85 4.95 21.50 -0.79
C LYS A 85 5.66 21.77 0.54
N ARG A 86 6.06 20.71 1.25
CA ARG A 86 6.77 20.77 2.53
C ARG A 86 8.20 20.27 2.33
N ASN A 87 9.19 21.04 2.78
CA ASN A 87 10.63 20.77 2.58
C ASN A 87 10.98 20.54 1.09
N GLY A 88 10.46 21.41 0.23
CA GLY A 88 10.66 21.34 -1.22
C GLY A 88 12.13 21.58 -1.65
N PRO A 89 12.49 21.16 -2.87
CA PRO A 89 13.86 21.26 -3.37
C PRO A 89 14.26 22.71 -3.68
N PRO A 90 15.57 22.96 -3.87
CA PRO A 90 16.06 24.26 -4.33
C PRO A 90 15.47 24.64 -5.69
N HIS A 91 15.07 25.89 -5.80
CA HIS A 91 14.55 26.46 -7.04
C HIS A 91 15.69 26.79 -8.02
N PRO A 92 15.41 26.86 -9.33
CA PRO A 92 16.41 27.33 -10.28
C PRO A 92 16.80 28.78 -9.95
N ALA A 93 18.05 29.13 -10.21
CA ALA A 93 18.52 30.50 -10.11
C ALA A 93 17.78 31.41 -11.11
N SER A 94 17.88 32.73 -10.95
CA SER A 94 17.21 33.72 -11.80
C SER A 94 17.54 33.60 -13.30
N ASN A 95 18.66 32.97 -13.63
CA ASN A 95 19.10 32.65 -14.99
C ASN A 95 18.55 31.30 -15.53
N GLY A 96 17.66 30.64 -14.79
CA GLY A 96 17.07 29.35 -15.14
C GLY A 96 17.97 28.13 -14.93
N ARG A 97 19.18 28.32 -14.37
CA ARG A 97 20.13 27.22 -14.11
C ARG A 97 19.91 26.60 -12.73
N TRP A 98 20.30 25.35 -12.57
CA TRP A 98 20.12 24.57 -11.34
C TRP A 98 21.45 24.38 -10.62
N SER A 99 21.51 24.74 -9.34
CA SER A 99 22.70 24.56 -8.50
C SER A 99 22.83 23.10 -8.05
N ILE A 100 23.81 22.38 -8.59
CA ILE A 100 24.08 20.98 -8.23
C ILE A 100 24.46 20.86 -6.74
N PRO A 101 25.30 21.74 -6.15
CA PRO A 101 25.66 21.67 -4.74
C PRO A 101 24.47 21.84 -3.79
N ASP A 102 23.54 22.76 -4.10
CA ASP A 102 22.37 23.00 -3.26
C ASP A 102 21.41 21.82 -3.30
N TRP A 103 21.26 21.20 -4.47
CA TRP A 103 20.48 19.97 -4.62
C TRP A 103 21.09 18.81 -3.83
N LYS A 104 22.42 18.63 -3.88
CA LYS A 104 23.11 17.60 -3.06
C LYS A 104 22.93 17.84 -1.57
N ARG A 105 22.96 19.10 -1.11
CA ARG A 105 22.74 19.46 0.29
C ARG A 105 21.32 19.14 0.72
N TRP A 106 20.32 19.60 -0.05
CA TRP A 106 18.92 19.31 0.22
C TRP A 106 18.63 17.80 0.23
N MET A 107 19.22 17.05 -0.70
CA MET A 107 19.15 15.59 -0.75
C MET A 107 19.66 14.96 0.55
N LYS A 108 20.82 15.41 1.05
CA LYS A 108 21.38 14.95 2.32
C LYS A 108 20.50 15.29 3.53
N GLU A 109 19.98 16.51 3.58
CA GLU A 109 19.13 16.99 4.68
C GLU A 109 17.76 16.29 4.72
N THR A 110 17.23 15.90 3.56
CA THR A 110 15.94 15.22 3.44
C THR A 110 16.04 13.70 3.39
N GLY A 111 17.26 13.14 3.44
CA GLY A 111 17.50 11.70 3.32
C GLY A 111 17.20 11.11 1.94
N ARG A 112 17.17 11.96 0.89
CA ARG A 112 16.88 11.57 -0.50
C ARG A 112 18.19 11.34 -1.25
N GLY A 113 18.27 10.30 -2.08
CA GLY A 113 19.46 10.04 -2.90
C GLY A 113 20.38 8.91 -2.46
N GLY A 114 19.93 8.02 -1.59
CA GLY A 114 20.50 6.66 -1.53
C GLY A 114 20.07 5.91 -2.79
N GLY A 115 21.04 5.44 -3.58
CA GLY A 115 20.80 4.88 -4.92
C GLY A 115 19.73 3.78 -4.95
N VAL A 116 19.02 3.70 -6.09
CA VAL A 116 18.04 2.67 -6.51
C VAL A 116 16.83 2.40 -5.58
N ASP A 117 16.92 2.70 -4.29
CA ASP A 117 15.90 2.38 -3.28
C ASP A 117 15.08 3.61 -2.83
N GLY A 118 15.38 4.81 -3.35
CA GLY A 118 14.67 6.05 -3.03
C GLY A 118 13.20 6.11 -3.46
N ASP A 119 12.77 5.22 -4.36
CA ASP A 119 11.37 5.01 -4.74
C ASP A 119 10.67 3.93 -3.90
N SER A 120 11.40 3.21 -3.03
CA SER A 120 10.84 2.10 -2.25
C SER A 120 9.74 2.55 -1.28
N LEU A 121 9.87 3.73 -0.65
CA LEU A 121 8.86 4.21 0.31
C LEU A 121 7.55 4.67 -0.35
N GLU A 122 7.61 5.14 -1.60
CA GLU A 122 6.44 5.68 -2.31
C GLU A 122 5.62 4.55 -2.98
N ASP A 123 6.25 3.44 -3.34
CA ASP A 123 5.58 2.20 -3.78
C ASP A 123 5.11 1.32 -2.61
N GLU A 124 5.73 1.44 -1.44
CA GLU A 124 5.40 0.66 -0.25
C GLU A 124 4.13 1.17 0.45
N LEU A 125 3.87 2.48 0.46
CA LEU A 125 2.62 3.04 1.00
C LEU A 125 1.36 2.51 0.28
N PRO A 126 1.27 2.56 -1.07
CA PRO A 126 0.16 1.99 -1.82
C PRO A 126 0.01 0.48 -1.60
N ARG A 127 1.12 -0.27 -1.51
CA ARG A 127 1.10 -1.71 -1.22
C ARG A 127 0.57 -2.03 0.18
N LEU A 128 1.00 -1.29 1.20
CA LEU A 128 0.52 -1.44 2.57
C LEU A 128 -0.96 -1.05 2.69
N ASN A 129 -1.39 0.01 2.00
CA ASN A 129 -2.80 0.39 1.93
C ASN A 129 -3.65 -0.66 1.21
N ALA A 130 -3.16 -1.22 0.10
CA ALA A 130 -3.84 -2.31 -0.60
C ALA A 130 -3.99 -3.56 0.29
N LYS A 131 -2.93 -3.94 1.01
CA LYS A 131 -2.98 -5.06 1.97
C LYS A 131 -3.97 -4.80 3.11
N ARG A 132 -4.00 -3.57 3.63
CA ARG A 132 -4.98 -3.17 4.67
C ARG A 132 -6.42 -3.27 4.15
N ILE A 133 -6.69 -2.80 2.93
CA ILE A 133 -8.02 -2.88 2.31
C ILE A 133 -8.45 -4.35 2.14
N LEU A 134 -7.55 -5.23 1.70
CA LEU A 134 -7.85 -6.66 1.58
C LEU A 134 -8.23 -7.30 2.92
N LEU A 135 -7.48 -7.02 3.98
CA LEU A 135 -7.79 -7.54 5.32
C LEU A 135 -9.12 -7.02 5.87
N ILE A 136 -9.47 -5.76 5.56
CA ILE A 136 -10.77 -5.20 5.94
C ILE A 136 -11.89 -5.89 5.16
N ASN A 137 -11.71 -6.12 3.86
CA ASN A 137 -12.70 -6.82 3.03
C ASN A 137 -12.92 -8.25 3.53
N GLU A 138 -11.85 -8.99 3.82
CA GLU A 138 -11.94 -10.35 4.36
C GLU A 138 -12.69 -10.37 5.71
N ARG A 139 -12.42 -9.40 6.59
CA ARG A 139 -13.16 -9.28 7.85
C ARG A 139 -14.64 -9.00 7.61
N LEU A 140 -14.97 -8.09 6.68
CA LEU A 140 -16.35 -7.77 6.33
C LEU A 140 -17.08 -8.95 5.68
N GLU A 141 -16.40 -9.78 4.89
CA GLU A 141 -16.96 -11.01 4.34
C GLU A 141 -17.31 -12.01 5.44
N ILE A 142 -16.44 -12.19 6.43
CA ILE A 142 -16.71 -13.05 7.60
C ILE A 142 -17.89 -12.50 8.41
N ASP A 143 -17.88 -11.21 8.75
CA ASP A 143 -18.96 -10.58 9.52
C ASP A 143 -20.31 -10.65 8.76
N ASN A 144 -20.28 -10.53 7.43
CA ASN A 144 -21.47 -10.72 6.60
C ASN A 144 -21.95 -12.18 6.58
N ALA A 145 -21.04 -13.15 6.50
CA ALA A 145 -21.38 -14.57 6.56
C ALA A 145 -21.93 -14.96 7.95
N GLU A 146 -21.44 -14.35 9.04
CA GLU A 146 -22.02 -14.46 10.37
C GLU A 146 -23.45 -13.88 10.41
N ARG A 147 -23.67 -12.67 9.89
CA ARG A 147 -25.02 -12.05 9.83
C ARG A 147 -26.01 -12.84 8.97
N ARG A 148 -25.55 -13.43 7.87
CA ARG A 148 -26.35 -14.32 7.01
C ARG A 148 -26.64 -15.67 7.65
N GLY A 149 -25.99 -15.99 8.78
CA GLY A 149 -26.15 -17.27 9.48
C GLY A 149 -25.51 -18.45 8.73
N GLU A 150 -24.55 -18.19 7.85
CA GLU A 150 -23.79 -19.21 7.11
C GLU A 150 -22.65 -19.79 7.97
N LEU A 151 -22.16 -19.02 8.95
CA LEU A 151 -21.12 -19.43 9.89
C LEU A 151 -21.72 -19.77 11.26
N ILE A 152 -21.19 -20.82 11.89
CA ILE A 152 -21.48 -21.21 13.26
C ILE A 152 -20.17 -21.25 14.05
N SER A 153 -20.17 -20.70 15.26
CA SER A 153 -18.97 -20.74 16.12
C SER A 153 -18.62 -22.18 16.50
N ARG A 154 -17.33 -22.45 16.70
CA ARG A 154 -16.88 -23.78 17.12
C ARG A 154 -17.46 -24.15 18.48
N GLU A 155 -17.54 -23.20 19.41
CA GLU A 155 -18.14 -23.38 20.73
C GLU A 155 -19.62 -23.79 20.61
N ASP A 156 -20.36 -23.18 19.68
CA ASP A 156 -21.76 -23.52 19.43
C ASP A 156 -21.91 -24.94 18.89
N VAL A 157 -21.06 -25.34 17.95
CA VAL A 157 -21.07 -26.73 17.43
C VAL A 157 -20.81 -27.73 18.55
N VAL A 158 -19.81 -27.47 19.39
CA VAL A 158 -19.46 -28.37 20.51
C VAL A 158 -20.59 -28.45 21.52
N ARG A 159 -21.19 -27.32 21.88
CA ARG A 159 -22.33 -27.25 22.80
C ARG A 159 -23.54 -28.01 22.23
N GLU A 160 -23.90 -27.76 20.98
CA GLU A 160 -25.03 -28.44 20.35
C GLU A 160 -24.78 -29.96 20.24
N ALA A 161 -23.57 -30.38 19.85
CA ALA A 161 -23.21 -31.79 19.81
C ALA A 161 -23.30 -32.46 21.19
N ALA A 162 -22.87 -31.78 22.26
CA ALA A 162 -22.98 -32.27 23.62
C ALA A 162 -24.44 -32.41 24.09
N GLU A 163 -25.31 -31.45 23.74
CA GLU A 163 -26.75 -31.54 24.03
C GLU A 163 -27.41 -32.71 23.30
N ILE A 164 -27.06 -32.93 22.03
CA ILE A 164 -27.54 -34.08 21.24
C ILE A 164 -27.12 -35.39 21.90
N ALA A 165 -25.83 -35.52 22.24
CA ALA A 165 -25.31 -36.72 22.88
C ALA A 165 -25.99 -37.01 24.23
N THR A 166 -26.25 -35.96 25.01
CA THR A 166 -26.92 -36.08 26.32
C THR A 166 -28.38 -36.51 26.17
N ARG A 167 -29.12 -35.91 25.24
CA ARG A 167 -30.52 -36.31 24.96
C ARG A 167 -30.61 -37.73 24.41
N LEU A 168 -29.74 -38.08 23.46
CA LEU A 168 -29.66 -39.44 22.92
C LEU A 168 -29.42 -40.47 24.02
N ARG A 169 -28.44 -40.19 24.90
CA ARG A 169 -28.14 -41.05 26.04
C ARG A 169 -29.36 -41.21 26.94
N SER A 170 -30.02 -40.12 27.31
CA SER A 170 -31.20 -40.15 28.17
C SER A 170 -32.35 -40.96 27.56
N ASP A 171 -32.64 -40.77 26.27
CA ASP A 171 -33.73 -41.45 25.58
C ASP A 171 -33.44 -42.96 25.41
N LEU A 172 -32.20 -43.33 25.09
CA LEU A 172 -31.80 -44.73 24.99
C LEU A 172 -31.94 -45.45 26.33
N TYR A 173 -31.40 -44.89 27.42
CA TYR A 173 -31.52 -45.53 28.74
C TYR A 173 -32.95 -45.54 29.25
N GLY A 174 -33.75 -44.51 28.96
CA GLY A 174 -35.16 -44.45 29.36
C GLY A 174 -36.02 -45.52 28.69
N GLN A 175 -35.74 -45.87 27.42
CA GLN A 175 -36.49 -46.90 26.70
C GLN A 175 -35.89 -48.30 26.82
N ALA A 176 -34.62 -48.43 27.23
CA ALA A 176 -33.92 -49.71 27.31
C ALA A 176 -34.69 -50.77 28.13
N ALA A 177 -35.26 -50.38 29.28
CA ALA A 177 -36.03 -51.31 30.12
C ALA A 177 -37.28 -51.86 29.40
N SER A 178 -38.04 -50.98 28.73
CA SER A 178 -39.25 -51.37 27.99
C SER A 178 -38.92 -52.24 26.78
N ILE A 179 -37.86 -51.91 26.04
CA ILE A 179 -37.43 -52.67 24.86
C ILE A 179 -36.94 -54.06 25.28
N CYS A 180 -36.14 -54.15 26.35
CA CYS A 180 -35.69 -55.43 26.90
C CYS A 180 -36.88 -56.31 27.32
N GLU A 181 -37.90 -55.73 27.96
CA GLU A 181 -39.08 -56.49 28.37
C GLU A 181 -39.87 -57.03 27.17
N GLU A 182 -40.03 -56.24 26.12
CA GLU A 182 -40.72 -56.64 24.89
C GLU A 182 -39.94 -57.73 24.13
N VAL A 183 -38.62 -57.56 24.01
CA VAL A 183 -37.73 -58.51 23.33
C VAL A 183 -37.62 -59.84 24.09
N MET A 184 -37.55 -59.83 25.42
CA MET A 184 -37.47 -61.06 26.23
C MET A 184 -38.74 -61.93 26.14
N LYS A 185 -39.88 -61.35 25.76
CA LYS A 185 -41.14 -62.09 25.55
C LYS A 185 -41.22 -62.74 24.17
N MET A 186 -40.30 -62.41 23.26
CA MET A 186 -40.27 -62.94 21.89
C MET A 186 -39.43 -64.21 21.82
N THR A 187 -39.98 -65.25 21.18
CA THR A 187 -39.27 -66.52 20.91
C THR A 187 -38.54 -66.50 19.57
N ASP A 188 -38.92 -65.58 18.69
CA ASP A 188 -38.36 -65.41 17.34
C ASP A 188 -37.31 -64.29 17.35
N THR A 189 -36.05 -64.67 17.12
CA THR A 189 -34.90 -63.77 17.13
C THR A 189 -34.95 -62.71 16.04
N ASP A 190 -35.50 -63.01 14.87
CA ASP A 190 -35.55 -62.05 13.76
C ASP A 190 -36.59 -60.96 14.03
N LYS A 191 -37.71 -61.33 14.65
CA LYS A 191 -38.72 -60.37 15.11
C LYS A 191 -38.20 -59.50 16.24
N ALA A 192 -37.48 -60.07 17.20
CA ALA A 192 -36.84 -59.33 18.28
C ALA A 192 -35.88 -58.24 17.78
N VAL A 193 -35.02 -58.58 16.80
CA VAL A 193 -34.08 -57.62 16.20
C VAL A 193 -34.81 -56.50 15.46
N LYS A 194 -35.89 -56.80 14.73
CA LYS A 194 -36.71 -55.77 14.06
C LYS A 194 -37.31 -54.79 15.05
N VAL A 195 -37.92 -55.28 16.13
CA VAL A 195 -38.54 -54.44 17.16
C VAL A 195 -37.51 -53.55 17.87
N TYR A 196 -36.32 -54.09 18.15
CA TYR A 196 -35.20 -53.31 18.67
C TYR A 196 -34.79 -52.18 17.72
N ASN A 197 -34.55 -52.49 16.45
CA ASN A 197 -34.13 -51.50 15.46
C ASN A 197 -35.19 -50.42 15.21
N GLU A 198 -36.47 -50.80 15.14
CA GLU A 198 -37.58 -49.84 15.02
C GLU A 198 -37.68 -48.91 16.24
N ALA A 199 -37.39 -49.42 17.45
CA ALA A 199 -37.34 -48.59 18.64
C ALA A 199 -36.17 -47.59 18.59
N VAL A 200 -34.98 -48.03 18.19
CA VAL A 200 -33.81 -47.16 17.99
C VAL A 200 -34.09 -46.10 16.93
N ASP A 201 -34.67 -46.47 15.78
CA ASP A 201 -35.01 -45.53 14.70
C ASP A 201 -36.02 -44.47 15.16
N ARG A 202 -37.02 -44.85 15.98
CA ARG A 202 -37.97 -43.90 16.58
C ARG A 202 -37.28 -42.88 17.48
N ILE A 203 -36.28 -43.31 18.26
CA ILE A 203 -35.48 -42.42 19.11
C ILE A 203 -34.67 -41.44 18.24
N LEU A 204 -33.97 -41.94 17.22
CA LEU A 204 -33.18 -41.13 16.30
C LEU A 204 -34.04 -40.12 15.52
N LEU A 205 -35.23 -40.54 15.05
CA LEU A 205 -36.20 -39.66 14.37
C LEU A 205 -36.69 -38.55 15.29
N ARG A 206 -36.99 -38.85 16.55
CA ARG A 206 -37.45 -37.85 17.53
C ARG A 206 -36.37 -36.82 17.83
N LEU A 207 -35.13 -37.27 18.02
CA LEU A 207 -33.97 -36.38 18.17
C LEU A 207 -33.81 -35.47 16.95
N SER A 208 -33.87 -36.03 15.74
CA SER A 208 -33.71 -35.25 14.49
C SER A 208 -34.78 -34.17 14.32
N LYS A 209 -36.04 -34.45 14.71
CA LYS A 209 -37.15 -33.49 14.66
C LYS A 209 -36.99 -32.39 15.71
N GLY A 210 -36.57 -32.75 16.93
CA GLY A 210 -36.28 -31.78 17.99
C GLY A 210 -35.14 -30.82 17.62
N LEU A 211 -34.11 -31.33 16.93
CA LEU A 211 -32.99 -30.55 16.39
C LEU A 211 -33.44 -29.53 15.33
N LYS A 212 -34.24 -29.96 14.34
CA LYS A 212 -34.76 -29.07 13.29
C LYS A 212 -35.62 -27.94 13.87
N ALA A 213 -36.41 -28.24 14.91
CA ALA A 213 -37.23 -27.23 15.61
C ALA A 213 -36.40 -26.27 16.47
N ALA A 214 -35.32 -26.73 17.10
CA ALA A 214 -34.38 -25.86 17.82
C ALA A 214 -33.65 -24.91 16.86
N ARG A 215 -33.17 -25.42 15.71
CA ARG A 215 -32.50 -24.63 14.69
C ARG A 215 -33.38 -23.52 14.10
N LYS A 216 -34.64 -23.83 13.74
CA LYS A 216 -35.58 -22.82 13.21
C LYS A 216 -35.86 -21.67 14.19
N ARG A 217 -35.88 -21.94 15.51
CA ARG A 217 -36.09 -20.91 16.54
C ARG A 217 -34.90 -19.96 16.69
N LYS A 218 -33.69 -20.43 16.36
CA LYS A 218 -32.45 -19.64 16.43
C LYS A 218 -32.23 -18.74 15.20
N ILE A 219 -32.97 -18.95 14.11
CA ILE A 219 -32.76 -18.32 12.78
C ILE A 219 -33.82 -17.22 12.46
N LEU A 220 -34.78 -16.94 13.34
CA LEU A 220 -35.78 -15.87 13.10
C LEU A 220 -35.16 -14.45 13.22
N PRO A 221 -35.69 -13.47 12.47
CA PRO A 221 -34.98 -12.89 11.33
C PRO A 221 -34.18 -11.65 11.71
N VAL A 222 -33.10 -11.42 10.96
CA VAL A 222 -32.49 -10.10 10.78
C VAL A 222 -33.63 -9.14 10.45
N THR A 223 -33.93 -8.20 11.35
CA THR A 223 -34.87 -7.11 11.07
C THR A 223 -34.40 -6.43 9.80
N ASP A 224 -35.28 -6.35 8.81
CA ASP A 224 -35.08 -5.51 7.63
C ASP A 224 -34.61 -4.14 8.13
N ILE A 225 -33.34 -3.82 7.86
CA ILE A 225 -32.85 -2.46 8.06
C ILE A 225 -33.61 -1.69 7.00
N GLU A 226 -34.64 -0.95 7.42
CA GLU A 226 -35.26 0.08 6.60
C GLU A 226 -34.10 0.90 6.02
N GLU A 227 -33.94 0.79 4.71
CA GLU A 227 -33.09 1.68 3.93
C GLU A 227 -33.60 3.09 4.25
N ALA A 228 -32.86 3.79 5.11
CA ALA A 228 -33.05 5.22 5.28
C ALA A 228 -32.77 5.85 3.92
N GLU A 229 -33.83 6.15 3.18
CA GLU A 229 -33.78 7.04 2.03
C GLU A 229 -33.14 8.35 2.52
N ASP A 230 -31.87 8.53 2.16
CA ASP A 230 -31.21 9.81 2.22
C ASP A 230 -32.01 10.79 1.34
N ALA A 231 -32.85 11.59 1.99
CA ALA A 231 -33.45 12.77 1.40
C ALA A 231 -32.35 13.81 1.13
N ASP A 232 -31.67 13.63 0.00
CA ASP A 232 -30.95 14.69 -0.70
C ASP A 232 -31.98 15.62 -1.34
N ASP A 233 -32.40 16.65 -0.59
CA ASP A 233 -33.07 17.82 -1.15
C ASP A 233 -32.16 19.04 -0.94
N GLY A 234 -31.12 19.08 -1.78
CA GLY A 234 -30.47 20.32 -2.16
C GLY A 234 -31.37 21.14 -3.11
N ALA A 235 -31.43 22.44 -2.83
CA ALA A 235 -31.84 23.55 -3.69
C ALA A 235 -33.32 23.97 -3.67
N THR A 236 -33.62 25.09 -3.00
CA THR A 236 -33.63 26.43 -3.61
C THR A 236 -34.17 27.47 -2.63
N GLY A 237 -33.42 28.58 -2.46
CA GLY A 237 -33.78 29.74 -1.65
C GLY A 237 -32.63 30.73 -1.58
#